data_AF-A0A828XWR0-F1
#
_entry.id   AF-A0A828XWR0-F1
#
_cell.length_a   1.000
_cell.length_b   1.000
_cell.length_c   1.000
_cell.angle_alpha   90.00
_cell.angle_beta   90.00
_cell.angle_gamma   90.00
#
_symmetry.space_group_name_H-M   'P 1'
#
loop_
_entity.id
_entity.type
_entity.pdbx_description
1 polymer ?
#
loop_
_entity_poly.entity_id
_entity_poly.type
_entity_poly.pdbx_seq_one_letter_code
_entity_poly.pdbx_strand_id
1 'polypeptide(L)' 'MEMEKVSVRKLAKLTNLSPTVIQEIKTGKQENPTFQSLVKVMEALDAEIVFKKGRKELAHVP' A
#
# COMPACT_ATOMS: atom_id res chain seq x y z
N MET A 1 8.41 -1.12 2.90
CA MET A 1 9.14 -0.45 1.79
C MET A 1 10.65 -0.53 1.91
N GLU A 2 11.26 -0.24 3.07
CA GLU A 2 12.73 -0.43 3.23
C GLU A 2 13.14 -1.90 3.16
N MET A 3 12.30 -2.81 3.68
CA MET A 3 12.49 -4.26 3.56
C MET A 3 12.47 -4.78 2.10
N GLU A 4 11.82 -4.05 1.19
CA GLU A 4 11.66 -4.48 -0.21
C GLU A 4 12.63 -3.78 -1.19
N LYS A 5 13.41 -2.80 -0.72
CA LYS A 5 14.32 -1.98 -1.54
C LYS A 5 13.65 -1.31 -2.76
N VAL A 6 12.33 -1.10 -2.74
CA VAL A 6 11.60 -0.45 -3.83
C VAL A 6 11.66 1.07 -3.67
N SER A 7 12.13 1.77 -4.71
CA SER A 7 12.19 3.23 -4.71
C SER A 7 10.79 3.84 -4.88
N VAL A 8 10.59 5.05 -4.34
CA VAL A 8 9.34 5.83 -4.49
C VAL A 8 8.95 5.98 -5.96
N ARG A 9 9.95 6.19 -6.84
CA ARG A 9 9.73 6.30 -8.29
C ARG A 9 9.23 4.99 -8.91
N LYS A 10 9.77 3.85 -8.47
CA LYS A 10 9.34 2.53 -8.97
C LYS A 10 7.90 2.24 -8.51
N LEU A 11 7.58 2.49 -7.25
CA LEU A 11 6.22 2.36 -6.70
C LEU A 11 5.21 3.27 -7.41
N ALA A 12 5.55 4.53 -7.67
CA ALA A 12 4.68 5.45 -8.40
C ALA A 12 4.32 4.90 -9.79
N LYS A 13 5.29 4.30 -10.50
CA LYS A 13 5.04 3.66 -11.80
C LYS A 13 4.15 2.41 -11.70
N LEU A 14 4.37 1.56 -10.70
CA LEU A 14 3.60 0.32 -10.52
C LEU A 14 2.15 0.59 -10.10
N THR A 15 1.94 1.58 -9.24
CA THR A 15 0.63 1.90 -8.65
C THR A 15 -0.17 2.93 -9.45
N ASN A 16 0.47 3.59 -10.42
CA ASN A 16 -0.07 4.78 -11.10
C ASN A 16 -0.51 5.90 -10.12
N LEU A 17 0.15 5.98 -8.97
CA LEU A 17 0.00 7.06 -7.99
C LEU A 17 1.14 8.07 -8.16
N SER A 18 0.91 9.32 -7.75
CA SER A 18 1.97 10.32 -7.81
C SER A 18 3.10 9.98 -6.84
N PRO A 19 4.37 10.33 -7.14
CA PRO A 19 5.48 10.15 -6.20
C PRO A 19 5.23 10.81 -4.85
N THR A 20 4.52 11.94 -4.82
CA THR A 20 4.14 12.64 -3.60
C THR A 20 3.20 11.78 -2.74
N VAL A 21 2.16 11.20 -3.33
CA VAL A 21 1.23 10.32 -2.60
C VAL A 21 1.96 9.11 -2.03
N ILE A 22 2.85 8.48 -2.81
CA ILE A 22 3.67 7.35 -2.33
C ILE A 22 4.58 7.79 -1.18
N GLN A 23 5.18 8.98 -1.26
CA GLN A 23 6.04 9.52 -0.22
C GLN A 23 5.25 9.83 1.07
N GLU A 24 4.05 10.38 0.96
CA GLU A 24 3.18 10.67 2.11
C GLU A 24 2.69 9.38 2.78
N ILE A 25 2.30 8.37 2.00
CA ILE A 25 1.96 7.03 2.52
C ILE A 25 3.19 6.42 3.23
N LYS A 26 4.37 6.47 2.60
CA LYS A 26 5.62 5.95 3.18
C LYS A 26 5.98 6.62 4.52
N THR A 27 5.74 7.92 4.63
CA THR A 27 6.11 8.72 5.81
C THR A 27 4.99 8.79 6.86
N GLY A 28 3.84 8.17 6.62
CA GLY A 28 2.67 8.26 7.49
C GLY A 28 2.02 9.66 7.51
N LYS A 29 2.38 10.54 6.57
CA LYS A 29 1.82 11.90 6.44
C LYS A 29 0.49 11.92 5.70
N GLN A 30 0.17 10.86 4.96
CA GLN A 30 -1.14 10.72 4.35
C GLN A 30 -2.13 10.29 5.43
N GLU A 31 -2.86 11.25 5.99
CA GLU A 31 -3.81 10.99 7.10
C GLU A 31 -5.06 10.23 6.64
N ASN A 32 -5.46 10.38 5.37
CA ASN A 32 -6.66 9.74 4.84
C ASN A 32 -6.44 9.14 3.43
N PRO A 33 -5.61 8.09 3.31
CA PRO A 33 -5.46 7.39 2.04
C PRO A 33 -6.75 6.67 1.68
N THR A 34 -7.17 6.75 0.42
CA THR A 34 -8.30 5.95 -0.05
C THR A 34 -7.95 4.47 0.01
N PHE A 35 -8.94 3.62 0.29
CA PHE A 35 -8.75 2.16 0.28
C PHE A 35 -8.14 1.67 -1.04
N GLN A 36 -8.59 2.23 -2.17
CA GLN A 36 -8.02 1.94 -3.49
C GLN A 36 -6.53 2.28 -3.60
N SER A 37 -6.07 3.36 -2.97
CA SER A 37 -4.64 3.70 -2.96
C SER A 37 -3.85 2.70 -2.13
N LEU A 38 -4.40 2.23 -1.01
CA LEU A 38 -3.78 1.20 -0.18
C LEU A 38 -3.68 -0.13 -0.93
N VAL A 39 -4.76 -0.59 -1.56
CA VAL A 39 -4.79 -1.82 -2.39
C VAL A 39 -3.69 -1.78 -3.44
N LYS A 40 -3.63 -0.71 -4.24
CA LYS A 40 -2.59 -0.56 -5.27
C LYS A 40 -1.17 -0.65 -4.71
N VAL A 41 -0.92 -0.06 -3.55
CA VAL A 41 0.40 -0.10 -2.91
C VAL A 41 0.72 -1.51 -2.39
N MET A 42 -0.26 -2.24 -1.87
CA MET A 42 -0.07 -3.63 -1.42
C MET A 42 0.17 -4.56 -2.61
N GLU A 43 -0.64 -4.48 -3.68
CA GLU A 43 -0.44 -5.23 -4.94
C GLU A 43 0.97 -4.99 -5.52
N ALA A 44 1.44 -3.74 -5.54
CA ALA A 44 2.76 -3.40 -6.07
C ALA A 44 3.94 -3.92 -5.22
N LEU A 45 3.66 -4.35 -3.99
CA LEU A 45 4.62 -4.95 -3.06
C LEU A 45 4.38 -6.48 -2.92
N ASP A 46 3.54 -7.08 -3.76
CA ASP A 46 3.17 -8.49 -3.66
C ASP A 46 2.64 -8.86 -2.25
N ALA A 47 1.93 -7.91 -1.63
CA ALA A 47 1.37 -8.00 -0.30
C ALA A 47 -0.16 -8.00 -0.34
N GLU A 48 -0.79 -8.60 0.67
CA GLU A 48 -2.25 -8.72 0.77
C GLU A 48 -2.83 -7.91 1.93
N ILE A 49 -4.06 -7.41 1.76
CA ILE A 49 -4.84 -6.80 2.85
C ILE A 49 -5.76 -7.85 3.44
N VAL A 50 -5.57 -8.19 4.72
CA VAL A 50 -6.38 -9.20 5.41
C VAL A 50 -7.34 -8.56 6.42
N PHE A 51 -8.63 -8.79 6.25
CA PHE A 51 -9.67 -8.41 7.21
C PHE A 51 -9.86 -9.50 8.26
N LYS A 52 -9.53 -9.20 9.52
CA LYS A 52 -9.66 -10.13 10.65
C LYS A 52 -10.64 -9.60 11.69
N LYS A 53 -11.45 -10.50 12.25
CA LYS A 53 -12.25 -10.27 13.46
C LYS A 53 -11.72 -11.16 14.57
N GLY A 54 -10.98 -10.58 15.51
CA GLY A 54 -10.21 -11.34 16.50
C GLY A 54 -9.18 -12.22 15.79
N ARG A 55 -9.29 -13.54 15.97
CA ARG A 55 -8.42 -14.53 15.30
C ARG A 55 -8.99 -15.08 13.99
N LYS A 56 -10.23 -14.72 13.63
CA LYS A 56 -10.89 -15.22 12.43
C LYS A 56 -10.61 -14.30 11.26
N GLU A 57 -10.06 -14.86 10.19
CA GLU A 57 -9.98 -14.20 8.89
C GLU A 57 -11.35 -14.20 8.22
N LEU A 58 -11.76 -13.05 7.70
CA LEU A 58 -13.06 -12.84 7.07
C LEU A 58 -12.96 -12.71 5.56
N ALA A 59 -11.95 -11.98 5.10
CA ALA A 59 -11.67 -11.75 3.69
C ALA A 59 -10.20 -11.31 3.54
N HIS A 60 -9.63 -11.52 2.36
CA HIS A 60 -8.42 -10.85 1.93
C HIS A 60 -8.67 -10.15 0.60
N VAL A 61 -7.91 -9.09 0.34
CA VAL A 61 -7.84 -8.41 -0.95
C VAL A 61 -6.40 -8.55 -1.44
N PRO A 62 -6.19 -9.07 -2.65
CA PRO A 62 -4.87 -9.13 -3.26
C PRO A 62 -4.28 -7.73 -3.47
#